data_AF-A0A1Y5Y4Y4-F1
#
_entry.id   AF-A0A1Y5Y4Y4-F1
#
_cell.length_a   1.000
_cell.length_b   1.000
_cell.length_c   1.000
_cell.angle_alpha   90.00
_cell.angle_beta   90.00
_cell.angle_gamma   90.00
#
_symmetry.space_group_name_H-M   'P 1'
#
loop_
_entity.id
_entity.type
_entity.pdbx_description
1 polymer ?
#
loop_
_entity_poly.entity_id
_entity_poly.type
_entity_poly.pdbx_seq_one_letter_code
_entity_poly.pdbx_strand_id
1 'polypeptide(L)'
;MAADADRPLVCEWREMLSLHARTWGALERELNERHGLGASEFEVLDRLIETENPKCRVQELSAGIHLSQSALSRLIARLERDGLVERGMCHDDRRNIFVTPTEAGRALHAEAVSTHRAVLAEVFARATEIVR
;
A
#
# COMPACT_ATOMS: atom_id res chain seq x y z
N MET A 1 -38.12 14.89 -5.01
CA MET A 1 -37.77 14.11 -6.23
C MET A 1 -36.27 14.18 -6.60
N ALA A 2 -35.37 14.64 -5.72
CA ALA A 2 -33.91 14.52 -5.92
C ALA A 2 -33.34 13.16 -5.47
N ALA A 3 -34.00 12.49 -4.52
CA ALA A 3 -33.52 11.25 -3.89
C ALA A 3 -33.47 10.00 -4.81
N ASP A 4 -34.03 10.06 -6.02
CA ASP A 4 -34.08 8.93 -6.96
C ASP A 4 -32.94 8.99 -7.99
N ALA A 5 -32.51 10.20 -8.38
CA ALA A 5 -31.40 10.41 -9.33
C ALA A 5 -30.02 10.12 -8.69
N ASP A 6 -29.89 10.27 -7.38
CA ASP A 6 -28.65 10.00 -6.65
C ASP A 6 -28.49 8.51 -6.29
N ARG A 7 -29.57 7.70 -6.41
CA ARG A 7 -29.56 6.29 -6.03
C ARG A 7 -28.54 5.46 -6.82
N PRO A 8 -28.40 5.61 -8.15
CA PRO A 8 -27.34 4.94 -8.91
C PRO A 8 -25.94 5.34 -8.43
N LEU A 9 -25.69 6.64 -8.22
CA LEU A 9 -24.39 7.14 -7.73
C LEU A 9 -24.03 6.57 -6.35
N VAL A 10 -25.01 6.50 -5.44
CA VAL A 10 -24.82 5.91 -4.11
C VAL A 10 -24.55 4.40 -4.20
N CYS A 11 -25.20 3.69 -5.13
CA CYS A 11 -24.92 2.26 -5.37
C CYS A 11 -23.51 2.05 -5.93
N GLU A 12 -23.12 2.79 -6.97
CA GLU A 12 -21.76 2.72 -7.56
C GLU A 12 -20.68 3.01 -6.51
N TRP A 13 -20.87 4.06 -5.68
CA TRP A 13 -19.97 4.36 -4.58
C TRP A 13 -19.85 3.20 -3.58
N ARG A 14 -20.97 2.57 -3.20
CA ARG A 14 -20.98 1.42 -2.28
C ARG A 14 -20.33 0.18 -2.88
N GLU A 15 -20.49 -0.05 -4.18
CA GLU A 15 -19.82 -1.14 -4.89
C GLU A 15 -18.31 -0.93 -4.90
N MET A 16 -17.84 0.28 -5.21
CA MET A 16 -16.42 0.63 -5.15
C MET A 16 -15.84 0.45 -3.74
N LEU A 17 -16.54 0.91 -2.70
CA LEU A 17 -16.12 0.70 -1.30
C LEU A 17 -16.07 -0.79 -0.93
N SER A 18 -17.05 -1.57 -1.37
CA SER A 18 -17.13 -3.01 -1.10
C SER A 18 -16.01 -3.77 -1.79
N LEU A 19 -15.67 -3.39 -3.04
CA LEU A 19 -14.54 -3.95 -3.78
C LEU A 19 -13.23 -3.62 -3.07
N HIS A 20 -13.01 -2.34 -2.72
CA HIS A 20 -11.81 -1.92 -1.98
C HIS A 20 -11.66 -2.69 -0.66
N ALA A 21 -12.71 -2.77 0.16
CA ALA A 21 -12.66 -3.46 1.45
C ALA A 21 -12.36 -4.96 1.30
N ARG A 22 -12.96 -5.63 0.30
CA ARG A 22 -12.68 -7.04 -0.01
C ARG A 22 -11.23 -7.24 -0.46
N THR A 23 -10.76 -6.42 -1.40
CA THR A 23 -9.38 -6.50 -1.90
C THR A 23 -8.39 -6.28 -0.76
N TRP A 24 -8.59 -5.22 0.04
CA TRP A 24 -7.71 -4.88 1.14
C TRP A 24 -7.68 -5.97 2.22
N GLY A 25 -8.84 -6.52 2.60
CA GLY A 25 -8.92 -7.61 3.56
C GLY A 25 -8.26 -8.92 3.07
N ALA A 26 -8.33 -9.21 1.76
CA ALA A 26 -7.63 -10.34 1.17
C ALA A 26 -6.12 -10.12 1.15
N LEU A 27 -5.65 -8.92 0.76
CA LEU A 27 -4.24 -8.57 0.79
C LEU A 27 -3.66 -8.66 2.20
N GLU A 28 -4.33 -8.06 3.19
CA GLU A 28 -3.89 -8.09 4.59
C GLU A 28 -3.72 -9.52 5.09
N ARG A 29 -4.69 -10.39 4.81
CA ARG A 29 -4.64 -11.80 5.22
C ARG A 29 -3.52 -12.56 4.52
N GLU A 30 -3.50 -12.58 3.19
CA GLU A 30 -2.57 -13.44 2.45
C GLU A 30 -1.11 -12.97 2.59
N LEU A 31 -0.87 -11.66 2.66
CA LEU A 31 0.47 -11.13 2.88
C LEU A 31 0.95 -11.45 4.30
N ASN A 32 0.07 -11.34 5.30
CA ASN A 32 0.45 -11.60 6.69
C ASN A 32 0.74 -13.08 6.91
N GLU A 33 -0.15 -13.96 6.45
CA GLU A 33 -0.03 -15.40 6.63
C GLU A 33 1.21 -16.00 5.94
N ARG A 34 1.58 -15.47 4.77
CA ARG A 34 2.68 -16.04 3.95
C ARG A 34 4.02 -15.36 4.16
N HIS A 35 4.02 -14.06 4.43
CA HIS A 35 5.22 -13.21 4.42
C HIS A 35 5.42 -12.42 5.71
N GLY A 36 4.48 -12.49 6.66
CA GLY A 36 4.51 -11.67 7.87
C GLY A 36 4.34 -10.17 7.60
N LEU A 37 3.89 -9.78 6.41
CA LEU A 37 3.68 -8.39 6.01
C LEU A 37 2.20 -8.01 6.04
N GLY A 38 1.85 -6.88 6.64
CA GLY A 38 0.55 -6.24 6.43
C GLY A 38 0.46 -5.57 5.05
N ALA A 39 -0.75 -5.31 4.57
CA ALA A 39 -0.96 -4.72 3.24
C ALA A 39 -0.32 -3.31 3.14
N SER A 40 -0.42 -2.51 4.20
CA SER A 40 0.22 -1.18 4.21
C SER A 40 1.75 -1.25 4.15
N GLU A 41 2.36 -2.27 4.76
CA GLU A 41 3.81 -2.46 4.76
C GLU A 41 4.30 -2.84 3.37
N PHE A 42 3.58 -3.77 2.74
CA PHE A 42 3.83 -4.13 1.36
C PHE A 42 3.72 -2.90 0.44
N GLU A 43 2.65 -2.11 0.53
CA GLU A 43 2.47 -0.91 -0.32
C GLU A 43 3.58 0.13 -0.13
N VAL A 44 4.10 0.30 1.09
CA VAL A 44 5.29 1.14 1.33
C VAL A 44 6.51 0.57 0.61
N LEU A 45 6.79 -0.73 0.75
CA LEU A 45 7.93 -1.38 0.10
C LEU A 45 7.81 -1.35 -1.43
N ASP A 46 6.62 -1.68 -1.96
CA ASP A 46 6.31 -1.67 -3.41
C ASP A 46 6.58 -0.29 -3.98
N ARG A 47 6.07 0.77 -3.35
CA ARG A 47 6.31 2.13 -3.83
C ARG A 47 7.78 2.55 -3.74
N LEU A 48 8.45 2.20 -2.64
CA LEU A 48 9.86 2.51 -2.46
C LEU A 48 10.76 1.82 -3.49
N ILE A 49 10.36 0.64 -3.96
CA ILE A 49 11.12 -0.16 -4.94
C ILE A 49 10.78 0.24 -6.38
N GLU A 50 9.51 0.53 -6.69
CA GLU A 50 9.08 1.03 -8.00
C GLU A 50 9.63 2.42 -8.31
N THR A 51 9.82 3.25 -7.27
CA THR A 51 10.43 4.57 -7.45
C THR A 51 11.93 4.38 -7.66
N GLU A 52 12.43 4.54 -8.88
CA GLU A 52 13.87 4.49 -9.22
C GLU A 52 14.72 5.56 -8.49
N ASN A 53 14.10 6.40 -7.67
CA ASN A 53 14.79 7.36 -6.82
C ASN A 53 15.26 6.65 -5.55
N PRO A 54 16.59 6.54 -5.30
CA PRO A 54 17.12 5.80 -4.16
C PRO A 54 16.73 6.38 -2.79
N LYS A 55 16.09 7.56 -2.77
CA LYS A 55 15.69 8.27 -1.55
C LYS A 55 14.32 8.90 -1.74
N CYS A 56 13.26 8.23 -1.28
CA CYS A 56 11.91 8.79 -1.30
C CYS A 56 11.65 9.59 -0.02
N ARG A 57 11.10 10.80 -0.15
CA ARG A 57 10.71 11.58 1.04
C ARG A 57 9.45 10.96 1.65
N VAL A 58 9.36 10.94 2.98
CA VAL A 58 8.14 10.49 3.68
C VAL A 58 6.88 11.23 3.23
N GLN A 59 7.02 12.52 2.88
CA GLN A 59 5.90 13.32 2.38
C GLN A 59 5.41 12.85 1.00
N GLU A 60 6.32 12.43 0.13
CA GLU A 60 6.00 11.90 -1.20
C GLU A 60 5.31 10.53 -1.10
N LEU A 61 5.75 9.68 -0.16
CA LEU A 61 5.08 8.41 0.16
C LEU A 61 3.64 8.62 0.66
N SER A 62 3.39 9.68 1.45
CA SER A 62 2.07 9.95 2.01
C SER A 62 1.01 10.34 0.97
N ALA A 63 1.41 10.91 -0.16
CA ALA A 63 0.48 11.25 -1.24
C ALA A 63 0.00 10.00 -1.99
N GLY A 64 0.77 8.92 -1.94
CA GLY A 64 0.53 7.70 -2.70
C GLY A 64 -0.03 6.53 -1.89
N ILE A 65 -0.07 6.68 -0.57
CA ILE A 65 -0.55 5.68 0.38
C ILE A 65 -1.63 6.36 1.21
N HIS A 66 -2.84 5.80 1.28
CA HIS A 66 -4.00 6.38 1.96
C HIS A 66 -3.87 6.37 3.50
N LEU A 67 -2.77 6.93 4.03
CA LEU A 67 -2.43 7.01 5.43
C LEU A 67 -2.17 8.47 5.82
N SER A 68 -2.53 8.82 7.05
CA SER A 68 -2.07 10.08 7.64
C SER A 68 -0.56 10.06 7.83
N GLN A 69 0.07 11.24 7.83
CA GLN A 69 1.52 11.37 8.05
C GLN A 69 2.00 10.68 9.35
N SER A 70 1.20 10.77 10.42
CA SER A 70 1.50 10.11 11.70
C SER A 70 1.34 8.59 11.64
N ALA A 71 0.42 8.08 10.81
CA ALA A 71 0.30 6.63 10.59
C ALA A 71 1.47 6.11 9.75
N LEU A 72 1.82 6.81 8.66
CA LEU A 72 2.96 6.45 7.82
C LEU A 72 4.28 6.51 8.59
N SER A 73 4.50 7.52 9.43
CA SER A 73 5.70 7.61 10.27
C SER A 73 5.85 6.41 11.21
N ARG A 74 4.74 5.95 11.82
CA ARG A 74 4.74 4.76 12.69
C ARG A 74 4.99 3.47 11.91
N LEU A 75 4.44 3.38 10.70
CA LEU A 75 4.64 2.26 9.79
C LEU A 75 6.11 2.14 9.37
N ILE A 76 6.71 3.24 8.92
CA ILE A 76 8.14 3.29 8.56
C ILE A 76 9.02 2.92 9.76
N ALA A 77 8.70 3.43 10.95
CA ALA A 77 9.45 3.08 12.17
C ALA A 77 9.33 1.59 12.55
N ARG A 78 8.27 0.90 12.12
CA ARG A 78 8.14 -0.55 12.28
C ARG A 78 8.98 -1.29 11.26
N LEU A 79 8.85 -0.95 9.98
CA LEU A 79 9.68 -1.50 8.90
C LEU A 79 11.18 -1.33 9.17
N GLU A 80 11.59 -0.20 9.74
CA GLU A 80 12.99 0.03 10.11
C GLU A 80 13.43 -0.86 11.29
N ARG A 81 12.58 -1.02 12.30
CA ARG A 81 12.84 -1.93 13.43
C ARG A 81 12.99 -3.37 12.96
N ASP A 82 12.22 -3.74 11.94
CA ASP A 82 12.22 -5.07 11.35
C ASP A 82 13.34 -5.23 10.29
N GLY A 83 14.17 -4.20 10.09
CA GLY A 83 15.33 -4.21 9.20
C GLY A 83 15.00 -4.15 7.71
N LEU A 84 13.77 -3.80 7.34
CA LEU A 84 13.27 -3.78 5.96
C LEU A 84 13.51 -2.44 5.25
N VAL A 85 13.65 -1.35 6.00
CA VAL A 85 13.99 -0.03 5.48
C VAL A 85 15.01 0.67 6.38
N GLU A 86 15.68 1.69 5.85
CA GLU A 86 16.56 2.57 6.59
C GLU A 86 16.14 4.03 6.40
N ARG A 87 16.24 4.83 7.46
CA ARG A 87 16.03 6.28 7.40
C ARG A 87 17.36 7.02 7.29
N GLY A 88 17.45 7.92 6.31
CA GLY A 88 18.60 8.81 6.10
C GLY A 88 18.22 10.28 6.26
N MET A 89 19.10 11.07 6.88
CA MET A 89 19.00 12.53 6.87
C MET A 89 19.64 13.10 5.60
N CYS A 90 18.99 14.09 4.98
CA CYS A 90 19.62 14.89 3.93
C CYS A 90 20.70 15.79 4.53
N HIS A 91 21.89 15.83 3.92
CA HIS A 91 22.96 16.72 4.37
C HIS A 91 22.63 18.21 4.11
N ASP A 92 21.82 18.50 3.08
CA ASP A 92 21.43 19.86 2.67
C ASP A 92 20.14 20.37 3.31
N ASP A 93 19.28 19.48 3.80
CA ASP A 93 18.06 19.86 4.51
C ASP A 93 17.69 18.84 5.58
N ARG A 94 18.14 19.10 6.81
CA ARG A 94 17.89 18.26 7.99
C ARG A 94 16.40 18.11 8.34
N ARG A 95 15.50 18.83 7.66
CA ARG A 95 14.05 18.69 7.81
C ARG A 95 13.46 17.57 6.94
N ASN A 96 14.23 17.01 6.00
CA ASN A 96 13.78 15.95 5.11
C ASN A 96 14.37 14.60 5.52
N ILE A 97 13.48 13.69 5.94
CA ILE A 97 13.78 12.27 6.18
C ILE A 97 13.52 11.51 4.89
N PHE A 98 14.54 10.80 4.42
CA PHE A 98 14.42 9.86 3.32
C PHE A 98 14.29 8.44 3.86
N VAL A 99 13.58 7.61 3.12
CA VAL A 99 13.44 6.18 3.39
C VAL A 99 13.96 5.43 2.18
N THR A 100 14.76 4.40 2.43
CA THR A 100 15.32 3.52 1.41
C THR A 100 15.10 2.07 1.83
N PRO A 101 14.66 1.16 0.94
CA PRO A 101 14.55 -0.25 1.28
C PRO A 101 15.93 -0.84 1.50
N THR A 102 16.07 -1.71 2.49
CA THR A 102 17.29 -2.51 2.68
C THR A 102 17.33 -3.66 1.70
N GLU A 103 18.41 -4.43 1.71
CA GLU A 103 18.47 -5.67 0.93
C GLU A 103 17.45 -6.71 1.43
N ALA A 104 17.26 -6.81 2.75
CA ALA A 104 16.23 -7.65 3.34
C ALA A 104 14.82 -7.20 2.92
N GLY A 105 14.56 -5.89 2.90
CA GLY A 105 13.30 -5.33 2.42
C GLY A 105 13.02 -5.65 0.95
N ARG A 106 14.05 -5.55 0.09
CA ARG A 106 13.95 -5.94 -1.33
C ARG A 106 13.67 -7.42 -1.51
N ALA A 107 14.39 -8.28 -0.78
CA ALA A 107 14.20 -9.72 -0.87
C ALA A 107 12.78 -10.13 -0.44
N LEU A 108 12.32 -9.63 0.71
CA LEU A 108 10.98 -9.92 1.21
C LEU A 108 9.88 -9.39 0.28
N HIS A 109 10.07 -8.19 -0.28
CA HIS A 109 9.16 -7.66 -1.31
C HIS A 109 9.09 -8.57 -2.53
N ALA A 110 10.24 -9.01 -3.06
CA ALA A 110 10.29 -9.88 -4.24
C ALA A 110 9.53 -11.20 -4.02
N GLU A 111 9.60 -11.77 -2.82
CA GLU A 111 8.82 -12.96 -2.43
C GLU A 111 7.31 -12.65 -2.36
N ALA A 112 6.95 -11.51 -1.77
CA ALA A 112 5.57 -11.11 -1.51
C ALA A 112 4.81 -10.61 -2.76
N VAL A 113 5.51 -10.06 -3.76
CA VAL A 113 4.89 -9.48 -4.98
C VAL A 113 3.97 -10.47 -5.66
N SER A 114 4.40 -11.73 -5.81
CA SER A 114 3.59 -12.76 -6.47
C SER A 114 2.24 -12.99 -5.75
N THR A 115 2.24 -12.94 -4.42
CA THR A 115 1.03 -13.08 -3.60
C THR A 115 0.11 -11.89 -3.76
N HIS A 116 0.66 -10.66 -3.69
CA HIS A 116 -0.13 -9.45 -3.90
C HIS A 116 -0.81 -9.45 -5.28
N ARG A 117 -0.05 -9.68 -6.35
CA ARG A 117 -0.58 -9.66 -7.71
C ARG A 117 -1.60 -10.78 -7.94
N ALA A 118 -1.43 -11.95 -7.33
CA ALA A 118 -2.42 -13.03 -7.38
C ALA A 118 -3.75 -12.65 -6.71
N VAL A 119 -3.70 -12.04 -5.52
CA VAL A 119 -4.89 -11.55 -4.82
C VAL A 119 -5.62 -10.49 -5.64
N LEU A 120 -4.89 -9.52 -6.20
CA LEU A 120 -5.49 -8.51 -7.07
C LEU A 120 -6.19 -9.16 -8.27
N ALA A 121 -5.51 -10.07 -8.97
CA ALA A 121 -6.06 -10.76 -10.13
C ALA A 121 -7.35 -11.53 -9.78
N GLU A 122 -7.35 -12.27 -8.67
CA GLU A 122 -8.52 -13.05 -8.23
C GLU A 122 -9.71 -12.14 -7.89
N VAL A 123 -9.49 -11.07 -7.11
CA VAL A 123 -10.57 -10.21 -6.66
C VAL A 123 -11.15 -9.37 -7.80
N PHE A 124 -10.31 -8.87 -8.71
CA PHE A 124 -10.76 -8.08 -9.86
C PHE A 124 -11.38 -8.93 -10.98
N ALA A 125 -10.94 -10.17 -11.19
CA ALA A 125 -11.59 -11.08 -12.14
C ALA A 125 -13.08 -11.25 -11.78
N ARG A 126 -13.38 -11.46 -10.49
CA ARG A 126 -14.75 -11.61 -9.96
C ARG A 126 -15.56 -10.33 -9.97
N ALA A 127 -14.92 -9.16 -9.97
CA ALA A 127 -15.59 -7.87 -10.11
C ALA A 127 -15.99 -7.57 -11.57
N THR A 128 -15.18 -8.02 -12.52
CA THR A 128 -15.41 -7.80 -13.96
C THR A 128 -16.58 -8.65 -14.50
N GLU A 129 -16.99 -9.69 -13.78
CA GLU A 129 -18.17 -10.51 -14.08
C GLU A 129 -19.51 -9.82 -13.74
N ILE A 130 -19.49 -8.75 -12.92
CA ILE A 130 -20.71 -8.05 -12.46
C ILE A 130 -21.12 -6.90 -13.42
N VAL A 131 -20.23 -6.48 -14.32
CA VAL A 131 -20.45 -5.36 -15.27
C VAL A 131 -20.78 -5.87 -16.69
N ARG A 132 -21.31 -7.10 -16.82
CA ARG A 132 -21.82 -7.64 -18.09
C ARG A 132 -23.30 -8.00 -17.99
#